data_AF-A0A970KLA8-F1
#
_entry.id   AF-A0A970KLA8-F1
#
_cell.length_a   1.000
_cell.length_b   1.000
_cell.length_c   1.000
_cell.angle_alpha   90.00
_cell.angle_beta   90.00
_cell.angle_gamma   90.00
#
_symmetry.space_group_name_H-M   'P 1'
#
loop_
_entity.id
_entity.type
_entity.pdbx_description
1 polymer ?
#
loop_
_entity_poly.entity_id
_entity_poly.type
_entity_poly.pdbx_seq_one_letter_code
_entity_poly.pdbx_strand_id
1 'polypeptide(L)'
;MKKFLAFFMAVVILVTMATGCSKDENENPVLVLNIKSERFGIEGTVEIEMYPDKAPNTVKNIIYLANLGFYDGIQICQVRPDKLVEVGDPKNVQLGGVRYAIKGEFKENGFTQNDIKFERGVVAMSRYAASYDSAVGDFFIQLDDTEEYDGKFAAFGRVIKGLELLDEISRVKNVGRALGYEPVYPIFVESVYLKLKGKQYDEPKRHIREYYGANKGW
;
A
#
# COMPACT_ATOMS: atom_id res chain seq x y z
N MET A 1 -76.00 -33.00 -21.91
CA MET A 1 -75.82 -33.20 -20.45
C MET A 1 -74.57 -32.44 -20.01
N LYS A 2 -74.72 -31.51 -19.04
CA LYS A 2 -73.74 -30.93 -18.09
C LYS A 2 -72.37 -30.49 -18.67
N LYS A 3 -72.17 -29.21 -19.01
CA LYS A 3 -71.58 -28.16 -18.14
C LYS A 3 -70.52 -28.69 -17.15
N PHE A 4 -69.24 -28.41 -17.39
CA PHE A 4 -68.27 -28.17 -16.32
C PHE A 4 -67.31 -27.04 -16.68
N LEU A 5 -67.29 -26.08 -15.77
CA LEU A 5 -66.50 -24.86 -15.69
C LEU A 5 -65.56 -25.08 -14.49
N ALA A 6 -64.25 -24.89 -14.67
CA ALA A 6 -63.25 -24.66 -13.60
C ALA A 6 -61.93 -24.27 -14.30
N PHE A 7 -61.57 -23.00 -14.49
CA PHE A 7 -61.14 -21.97 -13.53
C PHE A 7 -59.74 -22.22 -12.95
N PHE A 8 -58.81 -21.30 -13.28
CA PHE A 8 -57.52 -21.00 -12.64
C PHE A 8 -56.41 -22.06 -12.77
N MET A 9 -55.14 -21.76 -13.05
CA MET A 9 -54.36 -20.55 -12.86
C MET A 9 -53.13 -20.68 -13.77
N ALA A 10 -52.86 -19.70 -14.63
CA ALA A 10 -51.56 -19.58 -15.27
C ALA A 10 -50.55 -19.19 -14.18
N VAL A 11 -49.85 -20.18 -13.61
CA VAL A 11 -48.70 -19.91 -12.76
C VAL A 11 -47.51 -19.65 -13.69
N VAL A 12 -47.45 -18.44 -14.22
CA VAL A 12 -46.19 -17.86 -14.70
C VAL A 12 -45.39 -17.62 -13.43
N ILE A 13 -44.54 -18.57 -13.05
CA ILE A 13 -43.49 -18.31 -12.08
C ILE A 13 -42.49 -17.40 -12.78
N LEU A 14 -42.77 -16.10 -12.73
CA LEU A 14 -41.79 -15.06 -12.96
C LEU A 14 -40.81 -15.19 -11.79
N VAL A 15 -39.78 -16.03 -11.95
CA VAL A 15 -38.62 -16.00 -11.06
C VAL A 15 -37.93 -14.67 -11.35
N THR A 16 -38.41 -13.61 -10.72
CA THR A 16 -37.60 -12.41 -10.52
C THR A 16 -36.48 -12.87 -9.61
N MET A 17 -35.35 -13.24 -10.20
CA MET A 17 -34.06 -13.17 -9.52
C MET A 17 -33.88 -11.70 -9.17
N ALA A 18 -34.46 -11.29 -8.04
CA ALA A 18 -33.95 -10.20 -7.27
C ALA A 18 -32.53 -10.64 -6.88
N THR A 19 -31.56 -10.29 -7.72
CA THR A 19 -30.17 -10.17 -7.30
C THR A 19 -30.20 -9.12 -6.19
N GLY A 20 -30.42 -9.59 -4.97
CA GLY A 20 -30.24 -8.80 -3.77
C GLY A 20 -28.85 -8.18 -3.87
N CYS A 21 -28.80 -6.87 -3.73
CA CYS A 21 -27.55 -6.13 -3.57
C CYS A 21 -26.73 -6.77 -2.45
N SER A 22 -25.67 -7.49 -2.80
CA SER A 22 -24.49 -7.60 -1.94
C SER A 22 -23.57 -6.41 -2.26
N LYS A 23 -24.01 -5.20 -1.91
CA LYS A 23 -23.10 -4.05 -1.79
C LYS A 23 -22.38 -4.21 -0.45
N ASP A 24 -21.21 -4.84 -0.48
CA ASP A 24 -20.07 -4.60 0.42
C ASP A 24 -18.98 -5.68 0.26
N GLU A 25 -18.61 -6.02 -0.97
CA GLU A 25 -17.25 -6.52 -1.19
C GLU A 25 -16.41 -5.29 -1.51
N ASN A 26 -15.61 -4.86 -0.54
CA ASN A 26 -14.62 -3.83 -0.74
C ASN A 26 -13.74 -4.22 -1.95
N GLU A 27 -13.86 -3.52 -3.08
CA GLU A 27 -13.21 -3.89 -4.34
C GLU A 27 -11.79 -3.33 -4.49
N ASN A 28 -11.19 -2.85 -3.41
CA ASN A 28 -9.86 -2.26 -3.43
C ASN A 28 -8.76 -3.32 -3.66
N PRO A 29 -7.70 -2.97 -4.42
CA PRO A 29 -6.59 -3.88 -4.67
C PRO A 29 -5.77 -4.07 -3.38
N VAL A 30 -5.26 -5.28 -3.18
CA VAL A 30 -4.43 -5.62 -2.01
C VAL A 30 -3.02 -5.97 -2.47
N LEU A 31 -2.03 -5.31 -1.88
CA LEU A 31 -0.61 -5.69 -1.97
C LEU A 31 -0.29 -6.66 -0.83
N VAL A 32 0.27 -7.81 -1.17
CA VAL A 32 0.69 -8.81 -0.18
C VAL A 32 2.21 -8.88 -0.17
N LEU A 33 2.79 -8.75 1.02
CA LEU A 33 4.23 -8.84 1.27
C LEU A 33 4.51 -10.10 2.09
N ASN A 34 5.39 -10.97 1.58
CA ASN A 34 5.95 -12.06 2.37
C ASN A 34 7.30 -11.60 2.93
N ILE A 35 7.43 -11.54 4.25
CA ILE A 35 8.58 -10.97 4.95
C ILE A 35 9.36 -12.09 5.64
N LYS A 36 10.69 -12.02 5.54
CA LYS A 36 11.60 -12.99 6.16
C LYS A 36 12.87 -12.35 6.72
N SER A 37 13.33 -12.85 7.87
CA SER A 37 14.67 -12.62 8.39
C SER A 37 15.17 -13.80 9.22
N GLU A 38 16.16 -14.52 8.69
CA GLU A 38 16.78 -15.67 9.36
C GLU A 38 17.43 -15.29 10.71
N ARG A 39 18.06 -14.11 10.78
CA ARG A 39 18.79 -13.66 11.98
C ARG A 39 17.88 -13.28 13.13
N PHE A 40 16.69 -12.78 12.82
CA PHE A 40 15.68 -12.42 13.81
C PHE A 40 14.63 -13.51 14.02
N GLY A 41 14.64 -14.58 13.21
CA GLY A 41 13.63 -15.64 13.29
C GLY A 41 12.25 -15.18 12.82
N ILE A 42 12.19 -14.23 11.89
CA ILE A 42 10.96 -13.61 11.40
C ILE A 42 10.55 -14.28 10.10
N GLU A 43 9.29 -14.71 10.03
CA GLU A 43 8.63 -15.14 8.79
C GLU A 43 7.13 -14.85 8.90
N GLY A 44 6.56 -14.17 7.90
CA GLY A 44 5.12 -13.93 7.90
C GLY A 44 4.64 -13.05 6.75
N THR A 45 3.34 -12.80 6.74
CA THR A 45 2.67 -12.09 5.64
C THR A 45 1.99 -10.82 6.14
N VAL A 46 2.19 -9.72 5.41
CA VAL A 46 1.47 -8.46 5.58
C VAL A 46 0.57 -8.23 4.37
N GLU A 47 -0.69 -7.88 4.60
CA GLU A 47 -1.62 -7.49 3.52
C GLU A 47 -1.99 -6.02 3.68
N ILE A 48 -1.78 -5.24 2.61
CA ILE A 48 -2.08 -3.81 2.53
C ILE A 48 -3.21 -3.62 1.54
N GLU A 49 -4.34 -3.16 2.02
CA GLU A 49 -5.42 -2.67 1.16
C GLU A 49 -5.06 -1.27 0.65
N MET A 50 -5.11 -1.04 -0.66
CA MET A 50 -4.77 0.24 -1.27
C MET A 50 -6.02 0.98 -1.76
N TYR A 51 -5.98 2.31 -1.77
CA TYR A 51 -7.14 3.19 -1.98
C TYR A 51 -7.01 4.02 -3.28
N PRO A 52 -7.39 3.47 -4.46
CA PRO A 52 -7.31 4.19 -5.73
C PRO A 52 -8.14 5.48 -5.80
N ASP A 53 -9.18 5.61 -4.97
CA ASP A 53 -10.03 6.80 -4.87
C ASP A 53 -9.32 7.94 -4.13
N LYS A 54 -8.41 7.62 -3.20
CA LYS A 54 -7.65 8.59 -2.39
C LYS A 54 -6.31 8.95 -3.00
N ALA A 55 -5.63 8.01 -3.64
CA ALA A 55 -4.31 8.23 -4.24
C ALA A 55 -4.15 7.44 -5.57
N PRO A 56 -4.92 7.80 -6.62
CA PRO A 56 -5.03 7.00 -7.84
C PRO A 56 -3.69 6.78 -8.55
N ASN A 57 -2.84 7.80 -8.68
CA ASN A 57 -1.56 7.66 -9.35
C ASN A 57 -0.55 6.87 -8.51
N THR A 58 -0.61 7.03 -7.20
CA THR A 58 0.21 6.30 -6.23
C THR A 58 -0.10 4.80 -6.28
N VAL A 59 -1.37 4.42 -6.21
CA VAL A 59 -1.77 3.01 -6.28
C VAL A 59 -1.39 2.39 -7.63
N LYS A 60 -1.60 3.11 -8.75
CA LYS A 60 -1.11 2.67 -10.07
C LYS A 60 0.40 2.42 -10.06
N ASN A 61 1.17 3.29 -9.41
CA ASN A 61 2.62 3.15 -9.34
C ASN A 61 3.07 1.96 -8.50
N ILE A 62 2.45 1.71 -7.35
CA ILE A 62 2.74 0.52 -6.52
C ILE A 62 2.44 -0.77 -7.31
N ILE A 63 1.29 -0.83 -7.98
CA ILE A 63 0.90 -1.97 -8.82
C ILE A 63 1.90 -2.18 -9.96
N TYR A 64 2.28 -1.10 -10.64
CA TYR A 64 3.26 -1.13 -11.72
C TYR A 64 4.62 -1.66 -11.25
N LEU A 65 5.15 -1.15 -10.13
CA LEU A 65 6.44 -1.58 -9.57
C LEU A 65 6.39 -3.03 -9.08
N ALA A 66 5.32 -3.46 -8.44
CA ALA A 66 5.13 -4.85 -8.03
C ALA A 66 5.12 -5.80 -9.24
N ASN A 67 4.44 -5.44 -10.34
CA ASN A 67 4.45 -6.25 -11.56
C ASN A 67 5.82 -6.30 -12.26
N LEU A 68 6.69 -5.31 -12.03
CA LEU A 68 8.07 -5.31 -12.50
C LEU A 68 9.02 -6.11 -11.58
N GLY A 69 8.54 -6.64 -10.46
CA GLY A 69 9.35 -7.33 -9.46
C GLY A 69 10.21 -6.39 -8.61
N PHE A 70 9.92 -5.09 -8.58
CA PHE A 70 10.72 -4.10 -7.81
C PHE A 70 10.77 -4.40 -6.32
N TYR A 71 9.73 -5.02 -5.76
CA TYR A 71 9.67 -5.29 -4.32
C TYR A 71 10.22 -6.67 -3.94
N ASP A 72 10.57 -7.52 -4.91
CA ASP A 72 11.10 -8.86 -4.62
C ASP A 72 12.54 -8.75 -4.12
N GLY A 73 12.78 -9.22 -2.89
CA GLY A 73 14.06 -9.10 -2.21
C GLY A 73 14.39 -7.69 -1.71
N ILE A 74 13.44 -6.75 -1.72
CA ILE A 74 13.64 -5.41 -1.15
C ILE A 74 13.72 -5.48 0.37
N GLN A 75 14.32 -4.46 1.00
CA GLN A 75 14.56 -4.45 2.43
C GLN A 75 13.48 -3.68 3.20
N ILE A 76 13.30 -4.08 4.46
CA ILE A 76 12.84 -3.16 5.50
C ILE A 76 14.03 -2.27 5.87
N CYS A 77 14.06 -1.05 5.34
CA CYS A 77 15.24 -0.17 5.40
C CYS A 77 15.28 0.69 6.67
N GLN A 78 14.13 0.91 7.32
CA GLN A 78 14.04 1.65 8.58
C GLN A 78 13.02 1.03 9.52
N VAL A 79 13.39 0.91 10.80
CA VAL A 79 12.48 0.47 11.87
C VAL A 79 12.56 1.41 13.08
N ARG A 80 11.44 2.04 13.43
CA ARG A 80 11.30 2.87 14.63
C ARG A 80 10.37 2.16 15.60
N PRO A 81 10.85 1.75 16.79
CA PRO A 81 10.08 0.95 17.73
C PRO A 81 8.68 1.49 17.98
N ASP A 82 7.68 0.65 17.70
CA ASP A 82 6.24 0.91 17.88
C ASP A 82 5.72 2.15 17.14
N LYS A 83 6.47 2.70 16.18
CA LYS A 83 6.12 3.92 15.45
C LYS A 83 6.01 3.75 13.95
N LEU A 84 7.01 3.14 13.33
CA LEU A 84 7.13 3.15 11.88
C LEU A 84 8.00 2.01 11.36
N VAL A 85 7.57 1.42 10.25
CA VAL A 85 8.36 0.48 9.45
C VAL A 85 8.42 0.99 8.02
N GLU A 86 9.61 1.14 7.45
CA GLU A 86 9.82 1.60 6.07
C GLU A 86 10.28 0.45 5.17
N VAL A 87 9.60 0.28 4.05
CA VAL A 87 9.88 -0.70 3.01
C VAL A 87 10.36 0.04 1.78
N GLY A 88 11.53 -0.31 1.27
CA GLY A 88 12.07 0.41 0.14
C GLY A 88 13.54 0.16 -0.10
N ASP A 89 14.06 0.90 -1.07
CA ASP A 89 15.44 0.87 -1.48
C ASP A 89 15.99 2.30 -1.50
N PRO A 90 16.38 2.83 -0.31
CA PRO A 90 16.80 4.23 -0.20
C PRO A 90 18.07 4.52 -1.02
N LYS A 91 18.85 3.48 -1.33
CA LYS A 91 20.06 3.57 -2.16
C LYS A 91 19.77 3.40 -3.65
N ASN A 92 18.53 3.09 -4.03
CA ASN A 92 18.06 2.93 -5.40
C ASN A 92 18.86 1.88 -6.21
N VAL A 93 19.36 0.84 -5.54
CA VAL A 93 20.08 -0.29 -6.16
C VAL A 93 19.15 -1.15 -7.04
N GLN A 94 17.94 -1.47 -6.56
CA GLN A 94 16.90 -2.21 -7.26
C GLN A 94 16.15 -1.38 -8.30
N LEU A 95 16.35 -0.06 -8.32
CA LEU A 95 15.74 0.78 -9.35
C LEU A 95 16.23 0.44 -10.76
N GLY A 96 17.38 -0.23 -10.96
CA GLY A 96 17.78 -0.74 -12.28
C GLY A 96 17.81 0.29 -13.42
N GLY A 97 17.89 1.60 -13.10
CA GLY A 97 17.74 2.69 -14.07
C GLY A 97 16.38 3.39 -14.09
N VAL A 98 15.46 3.12 -13.16
CA VAL A 98 14.27 3.92 -12.90
C VAL A 98 14.71 5.33 -12.49
N ARG A 99 14.56 6.28 -13.42
CA ARG A 99 14.89 7.70 -13.28
C ARG A 99 13.64 8.58 -13.19
N TYR A 100 12.54 8.00 -12.77
CA TYR A 100 11.27 8.71 -12.67
C TYR A 100 10.83 8.84 -11.20
N ALA A 101 10.00 9.84 -10.96
CA ALA A 101 9.21 10.00 -9.75
C ALA A 101 7.74 10.22 -10.12
N ILE A 102 6.86 10.18 -9.12
CA ILE A 102 5.45 10.50 -9.26
C ILE A 102 5.09 11.75 -8.47
N LYS A 103 4.05 12.47 -8.91
CA LYS A 103 3.53 13.62 -8.19
C LYS A 103 2.95 13.18 -6.84
N GLY A 104 3.22 13.91 -5.77
CA GLY A 104 2.69 13.64 -4.45
C GLY A 104 1.19 13.93 -4.35
N GLU A 105 0.38 12.90 -4.07
CA GLU A 105 -1.08 13.01 -3.93
C GLU A 105 -1.48 13.30 -2.47
N PHE A 106 -1.11 14.48 -1.96
CA PHE A 106 -1.45 14.94 -0.61
C PHE A 106 -1.75 16.45 -0.54
N LYS A 107 -2.41 16.87 0.55
CA LYS A 107 -2.99 18.21 0.71
C LYS A 107 -1.98 19.34 0.59
N GLU A 108 -0.82 19.25 1.24
CA GLU A 108 0.23 20.27 1.15
C GLU A 108 0.80 20.42 -0.28
N ASN A 109 0.66 19.41 -1.13
CA ASN A 109 1.00 19.47 -2.56
C ASN A 109 -0.19 19.86 -3.45
N GLY A 110 -1.26 20.41 -2.86
CA GLY A 110 -2.46 20.87 -3.56
C GLY A 110 -3.44 19.76 -3.97
N PHE A 111 -3.22 18.51 -3.54
CA PHE A 111 -4.12 17.40 -3.82
C PHE A 111 -5.05 17.16 -2.61
N THR A 112 -6.25 17.74 -2.66
CA THR A 112 -7.17 17.82 -1.51
C THR A 112 -8.07 16.60 -1.32
N GLN A 113 -8.10 15.69 -2.30
CA GLN A 113 -8.92 14.47 -2.27
C GLN A 113 -8.39 13.42 -1.30
N ASN A 114 -7.09 13.49 -0.97
CA ASN A 114 -6.48 12.63 0.02
C ASN A 114 -6.69 13.22 1.42
N ASP A 115 -7.65 12.67 2.13
CA ASP A 115 -8.11 13.08 3.47
C ASP A 115 -7.79 12.02 4.55
N ILE A 116 -6.98 11.02 4.21
CA ILE A 116 -6.60 9.94 5.13
C ILE A 116 -5.81 10.52 6.31
N LYS A 117 -6.24 10.13 7.51
CA LYS A 117 -5.59 10.45 8.79
C LYS A 117 -4.59 9.38 9.16
N PHE A 118 -3.43 9.77 9.71
CA PHE A 118 -2.36 8.84 10.08
C PHE A 118 -2.66 8.11 11.38
N GLU A 119 -3.59 7.16 11.30
CA GLU A 119 -3.84 6.17 12.33
C GLU A 119 -2.91 4.96 12.16
N ARG A 120 -2.81 4.17 13.23
CA ARG A 120 -2.10 2.89 13.24
C ARG A 120 -2.52 1.99 12.07
N GLY A 121 -1.53 1.61 11.27
CA GLY A 121 -1.63 0.75 10.10
C GLY A 121 -1.76 1.49 8.76
N VAL A 122 -1.83 2.82 8.75
CA VAL A 122 -1.84 3.60 7.50
C VAL A 122 -0.50 3.47 6.77
N VAL A 123 -0.57 3.37 5.45
CA VAL A 123 0.58 3.23 4.55
C VAL A 123 0.69 4.45 3.65
N ALA A 124 1.88 5.03 3.55
CA ALA A 124 2.13 6.23 2.77
C ALA A 124 3.48 6.21 2.05
N MET A 125 3.57 6.94 0.94
CA MET A 125 4.81 7.02 0.15
C MET A 125 5.90 7.78 0.90
N SER A 126 7.11 7.21 0.89
CA SER A 126 8.32 7.93 1.27
C SER A 126 8.76 8.87 0.16
N ARG A 127 9.32 10.02 0.55
CA ARG A 127 9.79 11.07 -0.36
C ARG A 127 10.93 11.86 0.29
N TYR A 128 11.70 12.58 -0.52
CA TYR A 128 12.64 13.55 0.02
C TYR A 128 11.89 14.71 0.69
N ALA A 129 12.32 15.09 1.89
CA ALA A 129 11.68 16.16 2.66
C ALA A 129 11.60 17.48 1.88
N ALA A 130 12.66 17.80 1.13
CA ALA A 130 12.78 19.01 0.31
C ALA A 130 12.02 18.97 -1.02
N SER A 131 11.38 17.86 -1.40
CA SER A 131 10.69 17.73 -2.68
C SER A 131 9.42 16.89 -2.56
N TYR A 132 8.27 17.53 -2.75
CA TYR A 132 6.95 16.89 -2.66
C TYR A 132 6.72 15.84 -3.75
N ASP A 133 7.35 16.04 -4.92
CA ASP A 133 7.18 15.22 -6.13
C ASP A 133 8.39 14.29 -6.38
N SER A 134 8.93 13.69 -5.31
CA SER A 134 10.15 12.87 -5.38
C SER A 134 9.96 11.39 -5.07
N ALA A 135 8.74 10.96 -4.76
CA ALA A 135 8.42 9.58 -4.44
C ALA A 135 8.63 8.64 -5.64
N VAL A 136 9.16 7.44 -5.38
CA VAL A 136 9.39 6.40 -6.40
C VAL A 136 8.69 5.11 -6.03
N GLY A 137 9.27 4.28 -5.15
CA GLY A 137 8.70 2.99 -4.75
C GLY A 137 8.67 2.77 -3.24
N ASP A 138 9.51 3.49 -2.50
CA ASP A 138 9.62 3.40 -1.05
C ASP A 138 8.34 3.90 -0.37
N PHE A 139 7.89 3.18 0.66
CA PHE A 139 6.74 3.53 1.48
C PHE A 139 6.99 3.18 2.94
N PHE A 140 6.27 3.83 3.83
CA PHE A 140 6.27 3.52 5.25
C PHE A 140 4.89 3.14 5.76
N ILE A 141 4.89 2.36 6.83
CA ILE A 141 3.72 1.90 7.55
C ILE A 141 3.78 2.52 8.94
N GLN A 142 2.74 3.26 9.28
CA GLN A 142 2.56 3.92 10.57
C GLN A 142 2.08 2.90 11.61
N LEU A 143 2.67 2.86 12.82
CA LEU A 143 2.33 1.90 13.89
C LEU A 143 1.74 2.54 15.15
N ASP A 144 1.78 3.87 15.27
CA ASP A 144 1.07 4.65 16.28
C ASP A 144 0.18 5.72 15.63
N ASP A 145 -0.86 6.18 16.32
CA ASP A 145 -1.66 7.30 15.82
C ASP A 145 -0.85 8.60 15.89
N THR A 146 -0.86 9.38 14.82
CA THR A 146 -0.15 10.66 14.75
C THR A 146 -0.85 11.64 13.80
N GLU A 147 -0.84 12.92 14.15
CA GLU A 147 -1.27 14.00 13.26
C GLU A 147 -0.08 14.61 12.49
N GLU A 148 1.15 14.20 12.79
CA GLU A 148 2.38 14.80 12.24
C GLU A 148 2.41 14.76 10.70
N TYR A 149 1.89 13.68 10.13
CA TYR A 149 1.96 13.35 8.70
C TYR A 149 0.69 13.68 7.92
N ASP A 150 -0.39 14.07 8.61
CA ASP A 150 -1.67 14.41 8.01
C ASP A 150 -1.53 15.48 6.92
N GLY A 151 -1.93 15.12 5.71
CA GLY A 151 -1.88 16.01 4.54
C GLY A 151 -0.47 16.34 4.05
N LYS A 152 0.59 15.71 4.58
CA LYS A 152 2.01 15.95 4.20
C LYS A 152 2.63 14.82 3.38
N PHE A 153 1.98 13.67 3.34
CA PHE A 153 2.41 12.47 2.64
C PHE A 153 1.24 11.86 1.89
N ALA A 154 1.52 11.21 0.75
CA ALA A 154 0.52 10.48 -0.01
C ALA A 154 0.21 9.16 0.70
N ALA A 155 -0.72 9.21 1.65
CA ALA A 155 -1.33 8.01 2.22
C ALA A 155 -2.14 7.31 1.12
N PHE A 156 -1.91 6.02 0.92
CA PHE A 156 -2.50 5.29 -0.20
C PHE A 156 -3.12 3.95 0.19
N GLY A 157 -3.05 3.57 1.47
CA GLY A 157 -3.59 2.29 1.92
C GLY A 157 -3.54 2.10 3.43
N ARG A 158 -3.97 0.91 3.87
CA ARG A 158 -3.90 0.47 5.25
C ARG A 158 -3.58 -1.02 5.32
N VAL A 159 -2.80 -1.41 6.33
CA VAL A 159 -2.59 -2.82 6.66
C VAL A 159 -3.89 -3.42 7.19
N ILE A 160 -4.33 -4.52 6.57
CA ILE A 160 -5.51 -5.30 6.96
C ILE A 160 -5.15 -6.65 7.58
N LYS A 161 -3.87 -7.07 7.50
CA LYS A 161 -3.32 -8.27 8.14
C LYS A 161 -1.83 -8.10 8.39
N GLY A 162 -1.35 -8.57 9.55
CA GLY A 162 0.08 -8.61 9.88
C GLY A 162 0.60 -7.38 10.62
N LEU A 163 -0.27 -6.63 11.31
CA LEU A 163 0.17 -5.52 12.16
C LEU A 163 1.04 -5.98 13.34
N GLU A 164 0.74 -7.14 13.92
CA GLU A 164 1.52 -7.70 15.03
C GLU A 164 2.94 -8.08 14.57
N LEU A 165 3.06 -8.60 13.35
CA LEU A 165 4.35 -8.88 12.72
C LEU A 165 5.15 -7.59 12.52
N LEU A 166 4.49 -6.51 12.09
CA LEU A 166 5.14 -5.21 11.94
C LEU A 166 5.57 -4.61 13.28
N ASP A 167 4.80 -4.81 14.35
CA ASP A 167 5.23 -4.41 15.70
C ASP A 167 6.50 -5.16 16.13
N GLU A 168 6.54 -6.47 15.90
CA GLU A 168 7.73 -7.29 16.16
C GLU A 168 8.94 -6.78 15.36
N ILE A 169 8.77 -6.58 14.05
CA ILE A 169 9.80 -6.03 13.15
C ILE A 169 10.26 -4.65 13.64
N SER A 170 9.35 -3.77 14.07
CA SER A 170 9.71 -2.42 14.50
C SER A 170 10.65 -2.38 15.72
N ARG A 171 10.62 -3.45 16.53
CA ARG A 171 11.35 -3.58 17.80
C ARG A 171 12.66 -4.34 17.69
N VAL A 172 13.04 -4.79 16.49
CA VAL A 172 14.35 -5.43 16.29
C VAL A 172 15.49 -4.44 16.58
N LYS A 173 16.67 -4.99 16.87
CA LYS A 173 17.87 -4.17 17.08
C LYS A 173 18.20 -3.40 15.79
N ASN A 174 18.35 -2.08 15.91
CA ASN A 174 18.73 -1.18 14.82
C ASN A 174 19.98 -0.36 15.18
N VAL A 175 20.55 0.35 14.20
CA VAL A 175 21.74 1.21 14.38
C VAL A 175 21.44 2.53 15.11
N GLY A 176 20.19 2.73 15.55
CA GLY A 176 19.73 3.91 16.27
C GLY A 176 19.56 5.17 15.41
N ARG A 177 19.07 6.23 16.04
CA ARG A 177 18.72 7.49 15.37
C ARG A 177 19.88 8.13 14.61
N ALA A 178 21.07 8.13 15.20
CA ALA A 178 22.26 8.78 14.64
C ALA A 178 22.67 8.19 13.28
N LEU A 179 22.26 6.96 12.99
CA LEU A 179 22.61 6.23 11.78
C LEU A 179 21.37 5.84 10.96
N GLY A 180 20.22 6.46 11.23
CA GLY A 180 19.02 6.32 10.39
C GLY A 180 18.12 5.12 10.70
N TYR A 181 18.27 4.47 11.87
CA TYR A 181 17.41 3.37 12.33
C TYR A 181 17.33 2.13 11.42
N GLU A 182 18.36 1.86 10.62
CA GLU A 182 18.50 0.62 9.84
C GLU A 182 18.60 -0.62 10.77
N PRO A 183 17.87 -1.72 10.53
CA PRO A 183 18.05 -2.98 11.25
C PRO A 183 19.51 -3.47 11.19
N VAL A 184 20.05 -4.00 12.29
CA VAL A 184 21.45 -4.48 12.32
C VAL A 184 21.69 -5.77 11.53
N TYR A 185 20.60 -6.49 11.22
CA TYR A 185 20.59 -7.59 10.27
C TYR A 185 19.46 -7.35 9.27
N PRO A 186 19.63 -7.77 8.01
CA PRO A 186 18.62 -7.49 7.00
C PRO A 186 17.31 -8.23 7.28
N ILE A 187 16.21 -7.56 6.95
CA ILE A 187 14.87 -8.11 6.88
C ILE A 187 14.38 -7.83 5.46
N PHE A 188 13.93 -8.87 4.78
CA PHE A 188 13.57 -8.78 3.37
C PHE A 188 12.08 -8.99 3.18
N VAL A 189 11.51 -8.28 2.22
CA VAL A 189 10.30 -8.73 1.53
C VAL A 189 10.78 -9.77 0.52
N GLU A 190 10.59 -11.05 0.82
CA GLU A 190 11.06 -12.16 -0.03
C GLU A 190 10.32 -12.18 -1.36
N SER A 191 9.02 -11.87 -1.34
CA SER A 191 8.18 -11.78 -2.53
C SER A 191 6.98 -10.88 -2.30
N VAL A 192 6.44 -10.34 -3.39
CA VAL A 192 5.15 -9.66 -3.41
C VAL A 192 4.17 -10.30 -4.40
N TYR A 193 2.87 -10.16 -4.12
CA TYR A 193 1.84 -10.40 -5.13
C TYR A 193 0.63 -9.50 -4.91
N LEU A 194 -0.18 -9.34 -5.96
CA LEU A 194 -1.33 -8.45 -5.99
C LEU A 194 -2.64 -9.22 -6.06
N LYS A 195 -3.61 -8.85 -5.22
CA LYS A 195 -5.01 -9.25 -5.37
C LYS A 195 -5.79 -8.09 -5.97
N LEU A 196 -5.92 -8.06 -7.30
CA LEU A 196 -6.56 -6.95 -8.04
C LEU A 196 -8.09 -7.07 -8.19
N LYS A 197 -8.69 -8.18 -7.72
CA LYS A 197 -10.15 -8.41 -7.76
C LYS A 197 -10.77 -8.19 -9.16
N GLY A 198 -10.06 -8.62 -10.21
CA GLY A 198 -10.50 -8.51 -11.60
C GLY A 198 -10.35 -7.12 -12.23
N LYS A 199 -9.85 -6.12 -11.51
CA LYS A 199 -9.60 -4.78 -12.05
C LYS A 199 -8.26 -4.68 -12.76
N GLN A 200 -8.22 -3.84 -13.79
CA GLN A 200 -7.00 -3.44 -14.48
C GLN A 200 -6.62 -2.01 -14.10
N TYR A 201 -5.33 -1.73 -14.08
CA TYR A 201 -4.76 -0.43 -13.72
C TYR A 201 -3.78 -0.01 -14.81
N ASP A 202 -3.98 1.18 -15.37
CA ASP A 202 -3.03 1.75 -16.33
C ASP A 202 -1.69 2.08 -15.67
N GLU A 203 -0.68 2.33 -16.50
CA GLU A 203 0.60 2.85 -16.03
C GLU A 203 0.45 4.18 -15.25
N PRO A 204 1.32 4.43 -14.26
CA PRO A 204 1.33 5.69 -13.54
C PRO A 204 1.79 6.84 -14.44
N LYS A 205 1.29 8.04 -14.15
CA LYS A 205 1.88 9.28 -14.62
C LYS A 205 3.18 9.52 -13.86
N ARG A 206 4.24 9.79 -14.63
CA ARG A 206 5.63 9.87 -14.17
C ARG A 206 6.27 11.14 -14.70
N HIS A 207 7.26 11.65 -13.99
CA HIS A 207 8.14 12.71 -14.45
C HIS A 207 9.60 12.35 -14.16
N ILE A 208 10.53 13.04 -14.81
CA ILE A 208 11.97 12.82 -14.57
C ILE A 208 12.28 13.17 -13.11
N ARG A 209 12.92 12.25 -12.40
CA ARG A 209 13.36 12.47 -11.03
C ARG A 209 14.56 13.40 -11.04
N GLU A 210 14.38 14.63 -10.58
CA GLU A 210 15.49 15.53 -10.30
C GLU A 210 16.33 14.95 -9.15
N TYR A 211 17.65 14.81 -9.37
CA TYR A 211 18.54 14.22 -8.39
C TYR A 211 18.87 15.24 -7.29
N TYR A 212 18.14 15.20 -6.19
CA TYR A 212 18.52 15.90 -4.97
C TYR A 212 19.55 15.02 -4.24
N GLY A 213 20.81 15.45 -4.22
CA GLY A 213 21.94 14.66 -3.72
C GLY A 213 21.65 13.92 -2.40
N ALA A 214 22.07 12.67 -2.33
CA ALA A 214 21.74 11.64 -1.33
C ALA A 214 22.17 11.92 0.14
N ASN A 215 22.38 13.18 0.55
CA ASN A 215 23.04 13.54 1.81
C ASN A 215 22.21 14.38 2.78
N LYS A 216 20.88 14.36 2.69
CA LYS A 216 20.05 14.93 3.76
C LYS A 216 19.05 13.90 4.21
N GLY A 217 19.39 13.21 5.30
CA GLY A 217 18.40 12.53 6.13
C GLY A 217 17.29 13.50 6.52
N TRP A 218 16.13 12.91 6.81
CA TRP A 218 14.90 13.55 7.28
C TRP A 218 15.13 14.76 8.20
#